data_AF-I0ANV6-F1
#
_entry.id   AF-I0ANV6-F1
#
_cell.length_a   1.000
_cell.length_b   1.000
_cell.length_c   1.000
_cell.angle_alpha   90.00
_cell.angle_beta   90.00
_cell.angle_gamma   90.00
#
_symmetry.space_group_name_H-M   'P 1'
#
loop_
_entity.id
_entity.type
_entity.pdbx_description
1 polymer ?
#
loop_
_entity_poly.entity_id
_entity_poly.type
_entity_poly.pdbx_seq_one_letter_code
_entity_poly.pdbx_strand_id
1 'polypeptide(L)'
;MKSAITIILFLLTLNLFSQQDSITNYFPDGKIESFIRTYNGVREGTALFYYENGNIKEEINYSKDKVEGIVKIYYPNGNLKEMFNIENGRREGPASYFDSSGVHIEDVFFSEGFRKDQEFTLIGEYRYEDYLKLLEEWKQRQEEKKKKSDDMPPEQIDEKNFDDDPAYFVNAEVMPEPIGGMNTIYRKLTYPEEARRKKIEGTVKVLAFIEKDGEVSNATVVEGIGYGCDEVARLAVYYTRFKPGLMKGKRVKVQMVIPVEFKLNK
;
A
#
# COMPACT_ATOMS: atom_id res chain seq x y z
N MET A 1 37.58 -63.27 15.09
CA MET A 1 37.28 -62.51 13.85
C MET A 1 35.75 -62.40 13.78
N LYS A 2 35.11 -61.32 14.27
CA LYS A 2 34.88 -60.03 13.58
C LYS A 2 34.46 -60.32 12.13
N SER A 3 33.19 -60.26 11.73
CA SER A 3 32.29 -59.10 11.57
C SER A 3 31.17 -59.59 10.61
N ALA A 4 29.98 -59.05 10.45
CA ALA A 4 29.15 -58.07 11.11
C ALA A 4 27.75 -58.34 10.51
N ILE A 5 26.72 -58.40 11.36
CA ILE A 5 25.32 -58.44 10.94
C ILE A 5 25.00 -57.03 10.44
N THR A 6 24.89 -56.84 9.13
CA THR A 6 24.41 -55.57 8.56
C THR A 6 22.90 -55.57 8.62
N ILE A 7 22.35 -55.16 9.78
CA ILE A 7 20.97 -54.68 9.87
C ILE A 7 20.90 -53.44 9.00
N ILE A 8 20.22 -53.56 7.86
CA ILE A 8 19.76 -52.40 7.08
C ILE A 8 18.69 -51.73 7.96
N LEU A 9 19.15 -50.80 8.79
CA LEU A 9 18.31 -49.86 9.50
C LEU A 9 17.77 -48.90 8.42
N PHE A 10 16.68 -49.31 7.77
CA PHE A 10 15.85 -48.42 6.99
C PHE A 10 15.26 -47.43 8.00
N LEU A 11 16.00 -46.35 8.24
CA LEU A 11 15.52 -45.17 8.95
C LEU A 11 14.27 -44.72 8.20
N LEU A 12 13.13 -45.17 8.71
CA LEU A 12 11.82 -44.63 8.45
C LEU A 12 11.89 -43.20 9.00
N THR A 13 12.46 -42.27 8.23
CA THR A 13 12.19 -40.86 8.43
C THR A 13 10.73 -40.70 8.06
N LEU A 14 9.86 -40.92 9.05
CA LEU A 14 8.52 -40.37 9.06
C LEU A 14 8.74 -38.88 8.91
N ASN A 15 8.72 -38.41 7.66
CA ASN A 15 8.42 -37.03 7.40
C ASN A 15 7.00 -36.87 7.92
N LEU A 16 6.88 -36.45 9.17
CA LEU A 16 5.73 -35.76 9.71
C LEU A 16 5.62 -34.44 8.92
N PHE A 17 5.30 -34.55 7.63
CA PHE A 17 4.71 -33.42 6.93
C PHE A 17 3.38 -33.23 7.63
N SER A 18 3.26 -32.15 8.39
CA SER A 18 1.96 -31.73 8.85
C SER A 18 1.08 -31.57 7.62
N GLN A 19 0.00 -32.34 7.59
CA GLN A 19 -0.99 -32.26 6.54
C GLN A 19 -1.72 -30.92 6.72
N GLN A 20 -1.58 -30.04 5.75
CA GLN A 20 -2.42 -28.86 5.68
C GLN A 20 -3.79 -29.32 5.19
N ASP A 21 -4.74 -29.36 6.11
CA ASP A 21 -6.11 -29.79 5.86
C ASP A 21 -6.97 -28.56 5.51
N SER A 22 -8.20 -28.82 5.08
CA SER A 22 -9.18 -27.76 4.84
C SER A 22 -10.59 -28.23 5.15
N ILE A 23 -11.38 -27.34 5.74
CA ILE A 23 -12.83 -27.50 5.92
C ILE A 23 -13.49 -26.80 4.74
N THR A 24 -14.24 -27.55 3.93
CA THR A 24 -15.01 -27.01 2.81
C THR A 24 -16.49 -27.25 3.04
N ASN A 25 -17.28 -26.18 3.06
CA ASN A 25 -18.74 -26.25 3.09
C ASN A 25 -19.32 -25.88 1.73
N TYR A 26 -20.51 -26.38 1.45
CA TYR A 26 -21.18 -26.22 0.16
C TYR A 26 -22.60 -25.70 0.36
N PHE A 27 -23.03 -24.85 -0.57
CA PHE A 27 -24.42 -24.47 -0.73
C PHE A 27 -25.28 -25.68 -1.16
N PRO A 28 -26.63 -25.61 -1.02
CA PRO A 28 -27.51 -26.69 -1.44
C PRO A 28 -27.40 -27.07 -2.92
N ASP A 29 -26.95 -26.15 -3.77
CA ASP A 29 -26.72 -26.36 -5.21
C ASP A 29 -25.35 -27.02 -5.52
N GLY A 30 -24.54 -27.30 -4.49
CA GLY A 30 -23.24 -27.94 -4.59
C GLY A 30 -22.06 -27.00 -4.85
N LYS A 31 -22.27 -25.68 -4.95
CA LYS A 31 -21.16 -24.71 -5.03
C LYS A 31 -20.50 -24.53 -3.67
N ILE A 32 -19.21 -24.16 -3.67
CA ILE A 32 -18.47 -23.88 -2.43
C ILE A 32 -19.08 -22.66 -1.74
N GLU A 33 -19.46 -22.83 -0.48
CA GLU A 33 -19.92 -21.77 0.41
C GLU A 33 -18.76 -21.19 1.21
N SER A 34 -17.89 -22.04 1.72
CA SER A 34 -16.69 -21.63 2.44
C SER A 34 -15.56 -22.63 2.30
N PHE A 35 -14.34 -22.11 2.34
CA PHE A 35 -13.10 -22.87 2.31
C PHE A 35 -12.18 -22.33 3.40
N ILE A 36 -11.90 -23.15 4.41
CA ILE A 36 -11.14 -22.76 5.61
C ILE A 36 -9.93 -23.65 5.71
N ARG A 37 -8.72 -23.07 5.66
CA ARG A 37 -7.48 -23.81 5.85
C ARG A 37 -7.28 -24.17 7.33
N THR A 38 -6.79 -25.38 7.57
CA THR A 38 -6.45 -25.87 8.90
C THR A 38 -5.06 -26.50 8.91
N TYR A 39 -4.41 -26.46 10.05
CA TYR A 39 -3.13 -27.09 10.33
C TYR A 39 -3.27 -27.87 11.63
N ASN A 40 -3.12 -29.19 11.57
CA ASN A 40 -3.35 -30.10 12.72
C ASN A 40 -4.72 -29.87 13.40
N GLY A 41 -5.77 -29.66 12.61
CA GLY A 41 -7.14 -29.46 13.09
C GLY A 41 -7.48 -28.05 13.60
N VAL A 42 -6.53 -27.12 13.60
CA VAL A 42 -6.68 -25.72 14.04
C VAL A 42 -6.73 -24.81 12.81
N ARG A 43 -7.60 -23.79 12.77
CA ARG A 43 -7.64 -22.87 11.61
C ARG A 43 -6.35 -22.08 11.50
N GLU A 44 -5.74 -22.11 10.31
CA GLU A 44 -4.44 -21.52 10.03
C GLU A 44 -4.39 -21.06 8.56
N GLY A 45 -4.09 -19.78 8.36
CA GLY A 45 -4.06 -19.13 7.05
C GLY A 45 -5.41 -18.56 6.62
N THR A 46 -5.52 -18.27 5.33
CA THR A 46 -6.70 -17.59 4.77
C THR A 46 -7.90 -18.52 4.62
N ALA A 47 -9.04 -18.08 5.16
CA ALA A 47 -10.36 -18.62 4.92
C ALA A 47 -11.12 -17.75 3.91
N LEU A 48 -11.86 -18.39 3.01
CA LEU A 48 -12.66 -17.75 1.98
C LEU A 48 -14.12 -18.14 2.17
N PHE A 49 -15.00 -17.15 2.12
CA PHE A 49 -16.46 -17.34 2.10
C PHE A 49 -16.98 -16.77 0.80
N TYR A 50 -17.98 -17.42 0.21
CA TYR A 50 -18.50 -17.06 -1.10
C TYR A 50 -19.97 -16.67 -1.00
N TYR A 51 -20.42 -15.87 -1.95
CA TYR A 51 -21.82 -15.70 -2.27
C TYR A 51 -22.32 -16.88 -3.13
N GLU A 52 -23.63 -17.12 -3.18
CA GLU A 52 -24.22 -18.18 -4.04
C GLU A 52 -23.94 -17.97 -5.54
N ASN A 53 -23.62 -16.74 -5.93
CA ASN A 53 -23.21 -16.40 -7.29
C ASN A 53 -21.74 -16.78 -7.60
N GLY A 54 -21.00 -17.30 -6.62
CA GLY A 54 -19.61 -17.74 -6.74
C GLY A 54 -18.56 -16.67 -6.48
N ASN A 55 -18.95 -15.40 -6.32
CA ASN A 55 -17.99 -14.34 -5.96
C ASN A 55 -17.60 -14.45 -4.50
N ILE A 56 -16.37 -14.05 -4.18
CA ILE A 56 -15.90 -13.99 -2.79
C ILE A 56 -16.76 -12.98 -2.03
N LYS A 57 -17.19 -13.38 -0.85
CA LYS A 57 -17.91 -12.57 0.13
C LYS A 57 -16.96 -12.03 1.19
N GLU A 58 -16.15 -12.91 1.77
CA GLU A 58 -15.20 -12.57 2.84
C GLU A 58 -13.90 -13.36 2.66
N GLU A 59 -12.79 -12.70 2.94
CA GLU A 59 -11.45 -13.29 3.05
C GLU A 59 -10.92 -12.97 4.45
N ILE A 60 -10.72 -13.99 5.28
CA ILE A 60 -10.38 -13.85 6.70
C ILE A 60 -9.09 -14.60 6.97
N ASN A 61 -8.09 -13.94 7.54
CA ASN A 61 -6.86 -14.61 7.96
C ASN A 61 -6.98 -15.15 9.38
N TYR A 62 -6.66 -16.44 9.56
CA TYR A 62 -6.57 -17.10 10.86
C TYR A 62 -5.12 -17.43 11.21
N SER A 63 -4.77 -17.28 12.48
CA SER A 63 -3.55 -17.78 13.10
C SER A 63 -3.94 -18.49 14.40
N LYS A 64 -3.70 -19.80 14.46
CA LYS A 64 -4.00 -20.65 15.61
C LYS A 64 -5.44 -20.45 16.13
N ASP A 65 -6.42 -20.62 15.25
CA ASP A 65 -7.87 -20.44 15.51
C ASP A 65 -8.35 -19.03 15.83
N LYS A 66 -7.47 -18.03 15.86
CA LYS A 66 -7.82 -16.62 16.06
C LYS A 66 -7.79 -15.90 14.73
N VAL A 67 -8.72 -14.97 14.52
CA VAL A 67 -8.61 -14.05 13.39
C VAL A 67 -7.42 -13.13 13.67
N GLU A 68 -6.47 -13.11 12.75
CA GLU A 68 -5.23 -12.35 12.87
C GLU A 68 -4.75 -11.97 11.47
N GLY A 69 -4.43 -10.69 11.27
CA GLY A 69 -4.11 -10.15 9.96
C GLY A 69 -5.34 -9.56 9.25
N ILE A 70 -5.24 -9.48 7.93
CA ILE A 70 -6.20 -8.75 7.12
C ILE A 70 -7.51 -9.51 6.97
N VAL A 71 -8.62 -8.77 7.11
CA VAL A 71 -9.97 -9.18 6.74
C VAL A 71 -10.42 -8.33 5.58
N LYS A 72 -10.91 -8.96 4.51
CA LYS A 72 -11.54 -8.28 3.37
C LYS A 72 -12.97 -8.76 3.23
N ILE A 73 -13.86 -7.82 2.97
CA ILE A 73 -15.28 -8.06 2.73
C ILE A 73 -15.59 -7.46 1.37
N TYR A 74 -16.34 -8.18 0.57
CA TYR A 74 -16.64 -7.82 -0.82
C TYR A 74 -18.15 -7.67 -1.01
N TYR A 75 -18.56 -6.93 -2.02
CA TYR A 75 -19.92 -6.89 -2.51
C TYR A 75 -20.23 -8.14 -3.36
N PRO A 76 -21.51 -8.48 -3.58
CA PRO A 76 -21.88 -9.60 -4.46
C PRO A 76 -21.36 -9.46 -5.90
N ASN A 77 -21.04 -8.25 -6.36
CA ASN A 77 -20.45 -8.02 -7.69
C ASN A 77 -18.93 -8.26 -7.73
N GLY A 78 -18.29 -8.63 -6.61
CA GLY A 78 -16.87 -8.92 -6.50
C GLY A 78 -15.99 -7.72 -6.13
N ASN A 79 -16.55 -6.51 -6.09
CA ASN A 79 -15.78 -5.33 -5.67
C ASN A 79 -15.53 -5.34 -4.17
N LEU A 80 -14.35 -4.89 -3.74
CA LEU A 80 -14.02 -4.75 -2.33
C LEU A 80 -15.00 -3.76 -1.68
N LYS A 81 -15.50 -4.09 -0.49
CA LYS A 81 -16.44 -3.30 0.30
C LYS A 81 -15.77 -2.70 1.52
N GLU A 82 -15.02 -3.52 2.25
CA GLU A 82 -14.35 -3.14 3.48
C GLU A 82 -13.08 -3.97 3.61
N MET A 83 -12.00 -3.35 4.09
CA MET A 83 -10.80 -4.06 4.50
C MET A 83 -10.24 -3.47 5.79
N PHE A 84 -9.87 -4.32 6.73
CA PHE A 84 -9.25 -3.91 8.00
C PHE A 84 -8.30 -5.00 8.51
N ASN A 85 -7.43 -4.63 9.44
CA ASN A 85 -6.51 -5.55 10.09
C ASN A 85 -7.01 -5.90 11.50
N ILE A 86 -6.81 -7.15 11.91
CA ILE A 86 -6.99 -7.59 13.30
C ILE A 86 -5.62 -7.96 13.86
N GLU A 87 -5.23 -7.29 14.93
CA GLU A 87 -4.03 -7.62 15.71
C GLU A 87 -4.42 -7.94 17.15
N ASN A 88 -3.91 -9.05 17.68
CA ASN A 88 -4.22 -9.51 19.04
C ASN A 88 -5.73 -9.57 19.34
N GLY A 89 -6.53 -9.97 18.34
CA GLY A 89 -7.98 -10.09 18.44
C GLY A 89 -8.75 -8.76 18.42
N ARG A 90 -8.11 -7.63 18.08
CA ARG A 90 -8.75 -6.30 17.99
C ARG A 90 -8.49 -5.67 16.63
N ARG A 91 -9.43 -4.84 16.14
CA ARG A 91 -9.17 -4.02 14.95
C ARG A 91 -8.05 -3.03 15.25
N GLU A 92 -7.04 -3.00 14.38
CA GLU A 92 -5.87 -2.13 14.54
C GLU A 92 -5.53 -1.49 13.19
N GLY A 93 -5.15 -0.23 13.20
CA GLY A 93 -4.80 0.51 11.99
C GLY A 93 -6.02 0.95 11.16
N PRO A 94 -5.84 1.22 9.86
CA PRO A 94 -6.91 1.72 9.01
C PRO A 94 -7.91 0.62 8.65
N ALA A 95 -9.19 0.95 8.75
CA ALA A 95 -10.28 0.27 8.07
C ALA A 95 -10.68 1.10 6.85
N SER A 96 -10.47 0.55 5.66
CA SER A 96 -10.78 1.20 4.39
C SER A 96 -12.15 0.73 3.88
N TYR A 97 -12.99 1.68 3.50
CA TYR A 97 -14.34 1.44 2.99
C TYR A 97 -14.44 1.84 1.53
N PHE A 98 -15.18 1.06 0.75
CA PHE A 98 -15.36 1.25 -0.68
C PHE A 98 -16.84 1.11 -1.03
N ASP A 99 -17.28 1.78 -2.08
CA ASP A 99 -18.64 1.62 -2.60
C ASP A 99 -18.75 0.41 -3.54
N SER A 100 -19.97 0.10 -3.98
CA SER A 100 -20.21 -1.06 -4.86
C SER A 100 -19.57 -0.91 -6.24
N SER A 101 -19.14 0.28 -6.65
CA SER A 101 -18.38 0.50 -7.90
C SER A 101 -16.86 0.30 -7.71
N GLY A 102 -16.40 0.10 -6.47
CA GLY A 102 -15.00 -0.06 -6.11
C GLY A 102 -14.29 1.26 -5.80
N VAL A 103 -15.02 2.37 -5.72
CA VAL A 103 -14.45 3.68 -5.35
C VAL A 103 -14.25 3.75 -3.85
N HIS A 104 -13.06 4.16 -3.41
CA HIS A 104 -12.74 4.37 -2.00
C HIS A 104 -13.58 5.51 -1.41
N ILE A 105 -14.24 5.24 -0.28
CA ILE A 105 -15.11 6.18 0.44
C ILE A 105 -14.30 6.88 1.53
N GLU A 106 -13.77 6.12 2.49
CA GLU A 106 -13.09 6.67 3.66
C GLU A 106 -12.15 5.65 4.31
N ASP A 107 -11.18 6.17 5.07
CA ASP A 107 -10.37 5.39 5.99
C ASP A 107 -10.72 5.78 7.43
N VAL A 108 -11.03 4.80 8.25
CA VAL A 108 -11.32 4.96 9.67
C VAL A 108 -10.22 4.30 10.47
N PHE A 109 -9.53 5.05 11.33
CA PHE A 109 -8.45 4.48 12.14
C PHE A 109 -9.00 3.80 13.40
N PHE A 110 -8.50 2.62 13.68
CA PHE A 110 -8.74 1.88 14.91
C PHE A 110 -7.44 1.72 15.69
N SER A 111 -7.51 1.85 17.00
CA SER A 111 -6.42 1.46 17.89
C SER A 111 -6.99 0.83 19.15
N GLU A 112 -6.44 -0.33 19.51
CA GLU A 112 -6.96 -1.21 20.56
C GLU A 112 -8.43 -1.58 20.35
N GLY A 113 -8.86 -1.70 19.09
CA GLY A 113 -10.25 -2.02 18.72
C GLY A 113 -11.22 -0.85 18.79
N PHE A 114 -10.79 0.35 19.20
CA PHE A 114 -11.64 1.53 19.26
C PHE A 114 -11.42 2.43 18.05
N ARG A 115 -12.51 2.90 17.45
CA ARG A 115 -12.47 3.94 16.41
C ARG A 115 -11.83 5.20 17.01
N LYS A 116 -10.77 5.69 16.37
CA LYS A 116 -10.19 7.01 16.63
C LYS A 116 -10.93 8.00 15.74
N ASP A 117 -11.66 8.92 16.36
CA ASP A 117 -12.30 10.01 15.62
C ASP A 117 -11.23 10.90 14.99
N GLN A 118 -11.54 11.40 13.81
CA GLN A 118 -10.68 12.28 13.03
C GLN A 118 -10.36 13.56 13.81
N GLU A 119 -9.15 13.67 14.37
CA GLU A 119 -8.53 14.99 14.57
C GLU A 119 -8.13 15.54 13.19
N PHE A 120 -9.12 15.96 12.41
CA PHE A 120 -8.92 16.83 11.27
C PHE A 120 -9.32 18.25 11.69
N THR A 121 -8.40 18.98 12.30
CA THR A 121 -8.49 20.43 12.25
C THR A 121 -8.17 20.84 10.81
N LEU A 122 -9.16 21.36 10.10
CA LEU A 122 -8.94 22.13 8.87
C LEU A 122 -7.96 23.28 9.17
N ILE A 123 -6.71 23.16 8.73
CA ILE A 123 -5.72 24.25 8.69
C ILE A 123 -5.36 24.34 7.20
N GLY A 124 -5.90 25.26 6.42
CA GLY A 124 -5.62 26.69 6.45
C GLY A 124 -4.97 27.03 5.10
N GLU A 125 -5.51 27.98 4.33
CA GLU A 125 -4.96 28.41 3.05
C GLU A 125 -3.50 28.89 3.23
N TYR A 126 -2.53 28.14 2.71
CA TYR A 126 -1.12 28.55 2.76
C TYR A 126 -0.91 29.75 1.83
N ARG A 127 -0.36 30.85 2.37
CA ARG A 127 0.03 32.04 1.59
C ARG A 127 1.39 31.77 0.91
N TYR A 128 1.59 32.32 -0.28
CA TYR A 128 2.80 32.12 -1.11
C TYR A 128 4.11 32.48 -0.39
N GLU A 129 4.05 33.36 0.61
CA GLU A 129 5.20 33.79 1.41
C GLU A 129 5.70 32.68 2.36
N ASP A 130 4.81 31.85 2.89
CA ASP A 130 5.16 30.70 3.75
C ASP A 130 5.88 29.61 2.94
N TYR A 131 5.52 29.45 1.66
CA TYR A 131 6.19 28.56 0.72
C TYR A 131 7.65 28.97 0.46
N LEU A 132 7.91 30.26 0.26
CA LEU A 132 9.26 30.75 0.04
C LEU A 132 10.15 30.54 1.27
N LYS A 133 9.61 30.77 2.47
CA LYS A 133 10.32 30.53 3.73
C LYS A 133 10.73 29.06 3.90
N LEU A 134 9.80 28.12 3.64
CA LEU A 134 10.07 26.69 3.73
C LEU A 134 11.09 26.20 2.69
N LEU A 135 11.09 26.79 1.49
CA LEU A 135 12.06 26.48 0.43
C LEU A 135 13.49 26.88 0.82
N GLU A 136 13.62 28.01 1.50
CA GLU A 136 14.90 28.54 1.97
C GLU A 136 15.47 27.71 3.12
N GLU A 137 14.64 27.33 4.09
CA GLU A 137 14.98 26.41 5.18
C GLU A 137 15.41 25.02 4.65
N TRP A 138 14.76 24.54 3.59
CA TRP A 138 15.11 23.27 2.96
C TRP A 138 16.49 23.32 2.29
N LYS A 139 16.81 24.38 1.55
CA LYS A 139 18.12 24.54 0.90
C LYS A 139 19.26 24.53 1.93
N GLN A 140 19.07 25.22 3.06
CA GLN A 140 20.03 25.23 4.16
C GLN A 140 20.24 23.83 4.76
N ARG A 141 19.15 23.08 5.01
CA ARG A 141 19.25 21.70 5.51
C ARG A 141 20.01 20.77 4.55
N GLN A 142 19.87 20.96 3.24
CA GLN A 142 20.61 20.16 2.26
C GLN A 142 22.11 20.50 2.26
N GLU A 143 22.47 21.78 2.38
CA GLU A 143 23.87 22.20 2.51
C GLU A 143 24.51 21.72 3.81
N GLU A 144 23.77 21.72 4.92
CA GLU A 144 24.23 21.18 6.20
C GLU A 144 24.40 19.66 6.19
N LYS A 145 23.46 18.92 5.57
CA LYS A 145 23.57 17.47 5.38
C LYS A 145 24.78 17.11 4.52
N LYS A 146 25.05 17.89 3.47
CA LYS A 146 26.19 17.71 2.57
C LYS A 146 27.53 18.01 3.25
N LYS A 147 27.55 18.95 4.20
CA LYS A 147 28.75 19.21 5.03
C LYS A 147 29.00 18.14 6.09
N LYS A 148 27.95 17.50 6.63
CA LYS A 148 28.07 16.42 7.63
C LYS A 148 28.46 15.05 7.04
N SER A 149 28.23 14.82 5.74
CA SER A 149 28.56 13.53 5.10
C SER A 149 30.06 13.33 4.84
N ASP A 150 30.85 14.40 4.83
CA ASP A 150 32.26 14.34 4.44
C ASP A 150 33.20 13.94 5.61
N ASP A 151 32.69 13.89 6.86
CA ASP A 151 33.49 13.70 8.09
C ASP A 151 33.19 12.41 8.89
N MET A 152 32.33 11.48 8.42
CA MET A 152 31.97 10.27 9.19
C MET A 152 32.55 8.97 8.60
N PRO A 153 33.08 8.03 9.43
CA PRO A 153 33.49 6.71 8.96
C PRO A 153 32.26 5.82 8.64
N PRO A 154 32.43 4.75 7.82
CA PRO A 154 31.31 3.88 7.44
C PRO A 154 30.68 3.20 8.66
N GLU A 155 29.36 3.31 8.76
CA GLU A 155 28.55 2.79 9.86
C GLU A 155 28.36 1.26 9.75
N GLN A 156 28.55 0.54 10.86
CA GLN A 156 28.27 -0.90 10.95
C GLN A 156 26.76 -1.13 11.11
N ILE A 157 26.20 -2.04 10.32
CA ILE A 157 24.76 -2.32 10.24
C ILE A 157 24.41 -3.45 11.22
N ASP A 158 23.71 -3.11 12.30
CA ASP A 158 23.11 -4.08 13.23
C ASP A 158 21.62 -4.38 12.89
N GLU A 159 21.14 -5.51 13.40
CA GLU A 159 20.08 -6.38 12.88
C GLU A 159 18.64 -5.81 12.73
N LYS A 160 18.00 -6.27 11.63
CA LYS A 160 16.60 -6.15 11.13
C LYS A 160 15.51 -5.58 12.06
N ASN A 161 15.15 -4.33 11.76
CA ASN A 161 13.86 -3.70 12.06
C ASN A 161 13.07 -3.53 10.74
N PHE A 162 11.92 -4.19 10.56
CA PHE A 162 11.11 -4.04 9.34
C PHE A 162 10.41 -2.66 9.25
N ASP A 163 10.45 -1.86 10.32
CA ASP A 163 9.97 -0.49 10.34
C ASP A 163 10.91 0.49 9.59
N ASP A 164 12.13 0.06 9.27
CA ASP A 164 13.12 0.85 8.55
C ASP A 164 13.54 0.21 7.22
N ASP A 165 12.68 -0.61 6.57
CA ASP A 165 12.97 -1.07 5.21
C ASP A 165 13.04 0.15 4.27
N PRO A 166 14.22 0.50 3.72
CA PRO A 166 14.37 1.66 2.85
C PRO A 166 13.77 1.42 1.46
N ALA A 167 13.37 0.18 1.15
CA ALA A 167 12.88 -0.18 -0.17
C ALA A 167 11.47 0.36 -0.42
N TYR A 168 11.32 1.05 -1.54
CA TYR A 168 10.00 1.42 -2.07
C TYR A 168 9.37 0.22 -2.75
N PHE A 169 8.19 -0.18 -2.27
CA PHE A 169 7.38 -1.22 -2.91
C PHE A 169 6.88 -0.71 -4.26
N VAL A 170 6.96 -1.53 -5.30
CA VAL A 170 6.39 -1.23 -6.63
C VAL A 170 4.93 -1.69 -6.70
N ASN A 171 4.62 -2.80 -6.02
CA ASN A 171 3.29 -3.40 -5.97
C ASN A 171 2.89 -3.56 -4.50
N ALA A 172 2.21 -2.55 -3.96
CA ALA A 172 1.55 -2.65 -2.65
C ALA A 172 0.16 -3.27 -2.80
N GLU A 173 -0.36 -3.87 -1.73
CA GLU A 173 -1.74 -4.40 -1.71
C GLU A 173 -2.75 -3.26 -1.89
N VAL A 174 -2.48 -2.11 -1.27
CA VAL A 174 -3.16 -0.84 -1.54
C VAL A 174 -2.14 0.14 -2.05
N MET A 175 -2.35 0.61 -3.28
CA MET A 175 -1.50 1.65 -3.87
C MET A 175 -1.87 3.03 -3.29
N PRO A 176 -0.89 3.93 -3.13
CA PRO A 176 -1.15 5.29 -2.75
C PRO A 176 -2.10 5.99 -3.73
N GLU A 177 -3.01 6.79 -3.20
CA GLU A 177 -3.92 7.62 -3.99
C GLU A 177 -3.83 9.09 -3.56
N PRO A 178 -3.85 10.06 -4.48
CA PRO A 178 -3.89 11.47 -4.11
C PRO A 178 -5.07 11.77 -3.18
N ILE A 179 -4.83 12.53 -2.11
CA ILE A 179 -5.92 13.01 -1.25
C ILE A 179 -6.80 13.96 -2.07
N GLY A 180 -8.10 13.65 -2.17
CA GLY A 180 -9.03 14.34 -3.08
C GLY A 180 -9.01 13.82 -4.54
N GLY A 181 -8.33 12.71 -4.78
CA GLY A 181 -8.24 12.05 -6.09
C GLY A 181 -7.35 12.79 -7.09
N MET A 182 -7.29 12.26 -8.32
CA MET A 182 -6.43 12.82 -9.39
C MET A 182 -6.73 14.29 -9.70
N ASN A 183 -7.95 14.76 -9.45
CA ASN A 183 -8.32 16.16 -9.63
C ASN A 183 -7.47 17.12 -8.79
N THR A 184 -6.98 16.69 -7.62
CA THR A 184 -6.06 17.50 -6.80
C THR A 184 -4.75 17.79 -7.53
N ILE A 185 -4.26 16.83 -8.32
CA ILE A 185 -3.07 17.02 -9.17
C ILE A 185 -3.43 17.97 -10.32
N TYR A 186 -4.55 17.73 -11.01
CA TYR A 186 -4.98 18.55 -12.15
C TYR A 186 -5.23 20.02 -11.78
N ARG A 187 -5.77 20.30 -10.58
CA ARG A 187 -5.96 21.68 -10.09
C ARG A 187 -4.65 22.43 -9.85
N LYS A 188 -3.55 21.73 -9.63
CA LYS A 188 -2.21 22.31 -9.48
C LYS A 188 -1.49 22.45 -10.82
N LEU A 189 -1.99 21.82 -11.89
CA LEU A 189 -1.36 21.92 -13.20
C LEU A 189 -1.58 23.31 -13.77
N THR A 190 -0.47 23.98 -14.06
CA THR A 190 -0.45 25.20 -14.84
C THR A 190 0.04 24.87 -16.24
N TYR A 191 -0.87 24.83 -17.22
CA TYR A 191 -0.51 24.55 -18.60
C TYR A 191 0.45 25.63 -19.13
N PRO A 192 1.68 25.27 -19.56
CA PRO A 192 2.65 26.25 -20.08
C PRO A 192 2.11 26.99 -21.31
N GLU A 193 2.39 28.30 -21.41
CA GLU A 193 1.92 29.12 -22.53
C GLU A 193 2.46 28.63 -23.88
N GLU A 194 3.71 28.18 -23.92
CA GLU A 194 4.32 27.66 -25.14
C GLU A 194 3.60 26.40 -25.63
N ALA A 195 3.30 25.47 -24.72
CA ALA A 195 2.56 24.26 -25.01
C ALA A 195 1.12 24.58 -25.47
N ARG A 196 0.43 25.54 -24.82
CA ARG A 196 -0.90 26.01 -25.27
C ARG A 196 -0.87 26.58 -26.68
N ARG A 197 0.07 27.51 -26.96
CA ARG A 197 0.19 28.18 -28.27
C ARG A 197 0.47 27.18 -29.39
N LYS A 198 1.31 26.18 -29.12
CA LYS A 198 1.67 25.12 -30.05
C LYS A 198 0.67 23.95 -30.09
N LYS A 199 -0.41 24.03 -29.29
CA LYS A 199 -1.45 22.99 -29.17
C LYS A 199 -0.88 21.61 -28.81
N ILE A 200 0.12 21.58 -27.94
CA ILE A 200 0.78 20.36 -27.51
C ILE A 200 -0.10 19.68 -26.47
N GLU A 201 -0.55 18.46 -26.72
CA GLU A 201 -1.31 17.60 -25.82
C GLU A 201 -0.58 16.28 -25.63
N GLY A 202 -0.83 15.58 -24.52
CA GLY A 202 -0.23 14.28 -24.27
C GLY A 202 -0.19 13.90 -22.79
N THR A 203 0.54 12.85 -22.46
CA THR A 203 0.65 12.36 -21.08
C THR A 203 2.10 12.38 -20.64
N VAL A 204 2.38 13.06 -19.53
CA VAL A 204 3.67 12.99 -18.84
C VAL A 204 3.58 11.88 -17.80
N LYS A 205 4.52 10.94 -17.81
CA LYS A 205 4.63 9.90 -16.79
C LYS A 205 5.65 10.33 -15.75
N VAL A 206 5.21 10.45 -14.50
CA VAL A 206 6.03 10.86 -13.36
C VAL A 206 6.20 9.67 -12.42
N LEU A 207 7.45 9.22 -12.22
CA LEU A 207 7.78 8.27 -11.16
C LEU A 207 7.83 9.01 -9.82
N ALA A 208 6.94 8.66 -8.90
CA ALA A 208 6.84 9.24 -7.58
C ALA A 208 7.28 8.23 -6.51
N PHE A 209 7.98 8.73 -5.50
CA PHE A 209 8.43 8.00 -4.32
C PHE A 209 7.63 8.51 -3.12
N ILE A 210 6.68 7.70 -2.67
CA ILE A 210 5.68 8.05 -1.66
C ILE A 210 6.06 7.39 -0.34
N GLU A 211 6.20 8.22 0.69
CA GLU A 211 6.58 7.82 2.05
C GLU A 211 5.39 7.22 2.82
N LYS A 212 5.69 6.64 3.99
CA LYS A 212 4.68 5.99 4.86
C LYS A 212 3.61 6.94 5.38
N ASP A 213 3.86 8.24 5.37
CA ASP A 213 2.93 9.30 5.76
C ASP A 213 2.18 9.89 4.56
N GLY A 214 2.46 9.42 3.33
CA GLY A 214 1.86 9.91 2.11
C GLY A 214 2.54 11.16 1.53
N GLU A 215 3.70 11.57 2.06
CA GLU A 215 4.54 12.58 1.42
C GLU A 215 5.23 12.02 0.19
N VAL A 216 5.38 12.84 -0.85
CA VAL A 216 6.24 12.50 -1.98
C VAL A 216 7.65 13.00 -1.65
N SER A 217 8.57 12.09 -1.37
CA SER A 217 9.97 12.42 -1.07
C SER A 217 10.77 12.73 -2.33
N ASN A 218 10.38 12.14 -3.47
CA ASN A 218 10.98 12.41 -4.77
C ASN A 218 9.97 12.18 -5.91
N ALA A 219 10.04 13.01 -6.95
CA ALA A 219 9.29 12.84 -8.19
C ALA A 219 10.20 13.11 -9.39
N THR A 220 10.27 12.16 -10.31
CA THR A 220 11.11 12.21 -11.52
C THR A 220 10.27 11.96 -12.77
N VAL A 221 10.50 12.72 -13.83
CA VAL A 221 9.83 12.48 -15.13
C VAL A 221 10.54 11.32 -15.83
N VAL A 222 9.79 10.27 -16.17
CA VAL A 222 10.31 9.10 -16.91
C VAL A 222 9.90 9.11 -18.37
N GLU A 223 8.78 9.76 -18.70
CA GLU A 223 8.33 10.00 -20.07
C GLU A 223 7.69 11.39 -20.13
N GLY A 224 8.26 12.27 -20.94
CA GLY A 224 7.84 13.66 -21.06
C GLY A 224 7.29 13.99 -22.43
N ILE A 225 6.54 15.10 -22.51
CA ILE A 225 6.03 15.69 -23.75
C ILE A 225 6.75 17.00 -24.09
N GLY A 226 7.60 17.52 -23.20
CA GLY A 226 8.36 18.74 -23.41
C GLY A 226 7.53 20.01 -23.25
N TYR A 227 8.02 21.13 -23.81
CA TYR A 227 7.35 22.43 -23.83
C TYR A 227 6.96 22.98 -22.44
N GLY A 228 7.70 22.57 -21.40
CA GLY A 228 7.47 22.95 -20.01
C GLY A 228 6.45 22.09 -19.26
N CYS A 229 5.75 21.17 -19.94
CA CYS A 229 4.72 20.33 -19.31
C CYS A 229 5.34 19.32 -18.32
N ASP A 230 6.55 18.86 -18.61
CA ASP A 230 7.26 17.85 -17.84
C ASP A 230 7.49 18.30 -16.39
N GLU A 231 8.06 19.50 -16.22
CA GLU A 231 8.37 20.05 -14.90
C GLU A 231 7.09 20.41 -14.13
N VAL A 232 6.07 20.92 -14.81
CA VAL A 232 4.77 21.22 -14.20
C VAL A 232 4.12 19.95 -13.66
N ALA A 233 4.11 18.86 -14.43
CA ALA A 233 3.59 17.57 -14.00
C ALA A 233 4.36 17.01 -12.81
N ARG A 234 5.70 17.06 -12.88
CA ARG A 234 6.59 16.61 -11.81
C ARG A 234 6.29 17.32 -10.49
N LEU A 235 6.16 18.65 -10.52
CA LEU A 235 5.87 19.47 -9.34
C LEU A 235 4.44 19.25 -8.81
N ALA A 236 3.45 19.13 -9.70
CA ALA A 236 2.07 18.87 -9.29
C ALA A 236 1.94 17.54 -8.55
N VAL A 237 2.67 16.51 -8.98
CA VAL A 237 2.78 15.23 -8.27
C VAL A 237 3.54 15.40 -6.95
N TYR A 238 4.72 16.02 -6.98
CA TYR A 238 5.58 16.20 -5.80
C TYR A 238 4.88 16.93 -4.63
N TYR A 239 4.11 17.97 -4.92
CA TYR A 239 3.37 18.72 -3.89
C TYR A 239 2.00 18.15 -3.55
N THR A 240 1.67 16.97 -4.05
CA THR A 240 0.42 16.30 -3.71
C THR A 240 0.64 15.34 -2.57
N ARG A 241 -0.25 15.43 -1.57
CA ARG A 241 -0.32 14.46 -0.48
C ARG A 241 -1.10 13.25 -0.96
N PHE A 242 -0.62 12.08 -0.61
CA PHE A 242 -1.23 10.80 -0.93
C PHE A 242 -1.77 10.15 0.35
N LYS A 243 -2.78 9.31 0.20
CA LYS A 243 -3.02 8.23 1.15
C LYS A 243 -1.83 7.27 1.03
N PRO A 244 -1.26 6.81 2.16
CA PRO A 244 -0.09 5.93 2.11
C PRO A 244 -0.44 4.60 1.48
N GLY A 245 0.55 3.93 0.90
CA GLY A 245 0.38 2.55 0.46
C GLY A 245 0.29 1.61 1.65
N LEU A 246 -0.48 0.52 1.51
CA LEU A 246 -0.62 -0.49 2.54
C LEU A 246 -0.11 -1.85 2.07
N MET A 247 0.57 -2.54 2.99
CA MET A 247 0.98 -3.92 2.83
C MET A 247 0.69 -4.63 4.15
N LYS A 248 -0.15 -5.68 4.12
CA LYS A 248 -0.57 -6.40 5.34
C LYS A 248 -1.08 -5.44 6.43
N GLY A 249 -1.81 -4.40 6.03
CA GLY A 249 -2.40 -3.39 6.92
C GLY A 249 -1.43 -2.33 7.46
N LYS A 250 -0.12 -2.45 7.18
CA LYS A 250 0.90 -1.49 7.61
C LYS A 250 1.19 -0.48 6.51
N ARG A 251 1.43 0.77 6.90
CA ARG A 251 1.85 1.84 5.98
C ARG A 251 3.26 1.56 5.47
N VAL A 252 3.42 1.55 4.15
CA VAL A 252 4.69 1.25 3.48
C VAL A 252 5.07 2.36 2.50
N LYS A 253 6.37 2.48 2.24
CA LYS A 253 6.88 3.36 1.19
C LYS A 253 6.59 2.74 -0.17
N VAL A 254 6.03 3.49 -1.11
CA VAL A 254 5.65 2.98 -2.43
C VAL A 254 6.25 3.86 -3.51
N GLN A 255 6.80 3.24 -4.54
CA GLN A 255 7.15 3.92 -5.77
C GLN A 255 6.12 3.58 -6.85
N MET A 256 5.61 4.58 -7.54
CA MET A 256 4.62 4.37 -8.59
C MET A 256 4.75 5.39 -9.71
N VAL A 257 4.34 4.98 -10.92
CA VAL A 257 4.27 5.87 -12.07
C VAL A 257 2.88 6.49 -12.15
N ILE A 258 2.83 7.82 -12.11
CA ILE A 258 1.60 8.60 -12.15
C ILE A 258 1.50 9.25 -13.54
N PRO A 259 0.48 8.87 -14.35
CA PRO A 259 0.22 9.52 -15.63
C PRO A 259 -0.51 10.85 -15.41
N VAL A 260 0.09 11.93 -15.88
CA VAL A 260 -0.45 13.29 -15.82
C VAL A 260 -0.81 13.74 -17.23
N GLU A 261 -2.11 13.87 -17.49
CA GLU A 261 -2.61 14.22 -18.81
C GLU A 261 -2.72 15.73 -19.02
N PHE A 262 -2.21 16.20 -20.16
CA PHE A 262 -2.38 17.57 -20.68
C PHE A 262 -3.33 17.51 -21.88
N LYS A 263 -4.53 18.06 -21.68
CA LYS A 263 -5.53 18.26 -22.73
C LYS A 263 -5.97 19.71 -22.75
N LEU A 264 -6.11 20.26 -23.95
CA LEU A 264 -6.69 21.58 -24.14
C LEU A 264 -8.21 21.42 -24.14
N ASN A 265 -8.90 22.21 -23.30
CA ASN A 265 -10.35 22.31 -23.41
C ASN A 265 -10.67 22.86 -24.80
N LYS A 266 -11.43 22.08 -25.58
CA LYS A 266 -11.94 22.48 -26.89
C LYS A 266 -13.00 23.56 -26.77
#